data_AF-A0A7J6W0W0-F1
#
_entry.id   AF-A0A7J6W0W0-F1
#
_cell.length_a   1.000
_cell.length_b   1.000
_cell.length_c   1.000
_cell.angle_alpha   90.00
_cell.angle_beta   90.00
_cell.angle_gamma   90.00
#
_symmetry.space_group_name_H-M   'P 1'
#
loop_
_entity.id
_entity.type
_entity.pdbx_description
1 polymer ?
#
loop_
_entity_poly.entity_id
_entity_poly.type
_entity_poly.pdbx_seq_one_letter_code
_entity_poly.pdbx_strand_id
1 'polypeptide(L)'
;DYTFADAGNLEHCAKYLNQTLVTFGFPASLDLFANDPVSIARTCNCIYSLLQQRQRDIEFRESSNEQRQIVCASVKNEMKKKEKEYIKLL
;
A
#
# COMPACT_ATOMS: atom_id res chain seq x y z
N ASP A 1 -13.27 -21.03 4.60
CA ASP A 1 -12.87 -19.78 5.27
C ASP A 1 -11.46 -19.89 5.81
N TYR A 2 -10.57 -18.98 5.42
CA TYR A 2 -9.27 -18.83 6.06
C TYR A 2 -9.40 -17.70 7.08
N THR A 3 -9.30 -18.05 8.36
CA THR A 3 -9.38 -17.10 9.47
C THR A 3 -7.98 -16.93 10.03
N PHE A 4 -7.42 -15.73 9.90
CA PHE A 4 -6.08 -15.43 10.45
C PHE A 4 -6.05 -15.48 11.98
N ALA A 5 -7.11 -14.98 12.64
CA ALA A 5 -7.19 -14.91 14.10
C ALA A 5 -8.53 -15.48 14.62
N ASP A 6 -8.44 -16.37 15.61
CA ASP A 6 -9.55 -16.98 16.34
C ASP A 6 -9.28 -16.95 17.85
N ALA A 7 -10.29 -17.31 18.65
CA ALA A 7 -10.20 -17.25 20.12
C ALA A 7 -9.06 -18.10 20.71
N GLY A 8 -8.60 -19.14 20.01
CA GLY A 8 -7.52 -20.02 20.46
C GLY A 8 -6.11 -19.51 20.12
N ASN A 9 -5.97 -18.55 19.21
CA ASN A 9 -4.66 -18.08 18.74
C ASN A 9 -4.41 -16.57 18.92
N LEU A 10 -5.34 -15.82 19.54
CA LEU A 10 -5.27 -14.36 19.67
C LEU A 10 -3.92 -13.84 20.22
N GLU A 11 -3.36 -14.50 21.24
CA GLU A 11 -2.08 -14.08 21.82
C GLU A 11 -0.92 -14.22 20.81
N HIS A 12 -0.92 -15.30 20.02
CA HIS A 12 0.08 -15.53 18.99
C HIS A 12 -0.08 -14.52 17.84
N CYS A 13 -1.31 -14.28 17.39
CA CYS A 13 -1.61 -13.29 16.37
C CYS A 13 -1.19 -11.87 16.80
N ALA A 14 -1.46 -11.49 18.05
CA ALA A 14 -1.04 -10.19 18.58
C ALA A 14 0.49 -10.03 18.59
N LYS A 15 1.23 -11.06 19.05
CA LYS A 15 2.70 -11.07 19.02
C LYS A 15 3.23 -10.96 17.58
N TYR A 16 2.68 -11.75 16.66
CA TYR A 16 3.07 -11.73 15.26
C TYR A 16 2.82 -10.36 14.61
N LEU A 17 1.65 -9.76 14.84
CA LEU A 17 1.33 -8.43 14.32
C LEU A 17 2.31 -7.39 14.85
N ASN A 18 2.63 -7.41 16.14
CA ASN A 18 3.58 -6.49 16.73
C ASN A 18 4.99 -6.61 16.13
N GLN A 19 5.49 -7.83 15.95
CA GLN A 19 6.77 -8.07 15.30
C GLN A 19 6.78 -7.58 13.85
N THR A 20 5.69 -7.84 13.13
CA THR A 20 5.53 -7.40 11.74
C THR A 20 5.50 -5.88 11.63
N LEU A 21 4.76 -5.21 12.52
CA LEU A 21 4.69 -3.75 12.58
C LEU A 21 6.04 -3.11 12.84
N VAL A 22 6.79 -3.63 13.82
CA VAL A 22 8.16 -3.17 14.10
C VAL A 22 9.06 -3.39 12.89
N THR A 23 8.95 -4.53 12.21
CA THR A 23 9.73 -4.83 11.00
C THR A 23 9.43 -3.84 9.87
N PHE A 24 8.18 -3.39 9.74
CA PHE A 24 7.79 -2.35 8.79
C PHE A 24 8.05 -0.91 9.28
N GLY A 25 8.70 -0.74 10.43
CA GLY A 25 9.11 0.57 10.95
C GLY A 25 8.01 1.32 11.71
N PHE A 26 6.92 0.65 12.10
CA PHE A 26 5.88 1.28 12.92
C PHE A 26 6.33 1.37 14.39
N PRO A 27 6.20 2.55 15.02
CA PRO A 27 6.79 2.84 16.33
C PRO A 27 6.02 2.27 17.54
N ALA A 28 4.84 1.66 17.35
CA ALA A 28 3.97 1.25 18.43
C ALA A 28 3.58 -0.23 18.33
N SER A 29 3.83 -0.99 19.39
CA SER A 29 3.20 -2.29 19.61
C SER A 29 1.71 -2.06 19.91
N LEU A 30 0.85 -2.77 19.19
CA LEU A 30 -0.55 -2.95 19.51
C LEU A 30 -0.65 -3.63 20.87
N ASP A 31 -1.33 -2.96 21.79
CA ASP A 31 -1.76 -3.58 23.04
C ASP A 31 -3.25 -3.88 22.91
N LEU A 32 -3.55 -4.96 22.20
CA LEU A 32 -4.91 -5.33 21.78
C LEU A 32 -5.80 -5.76 22.95
N PHE A 33 -5.21 -6.11 24.08
CA PHE A 33 -5.94 -6.58 25.27
C PHE A 33 -5.94 -5.55 26.41
N ALA A 34 -5.37 -4.37 26.20
CA ALA A 34 -5.38 -3.32 27.21
C ALA A 34 -6.78 -2.73 27.40
N ASN A 35 -7.07 -2.39 28.65
CA ASN A 35 -8.30 -1.69 29.04
C ASN A 35 -8.03 -0.22 29.40
N ASP A 36 -6.77 0.20 29.43
CA ASP A 36 -6.41 1.58 29.73
C ASP A 36 -6.48 2.47 28.48
N PRO A 37 -6.96 3.72 28.60
CA PRO A 37 -7.12 4.63 27.46
C PRO A 37 -5.81 4.93 26.71
N VAL A 38 -4.66 4.90 27.37
CA VAL A 38 -3.36 5.24 26.76
C VAL A 38 -2.95 4.15 25.78
N SER A 39 -3.09 2.89 26.18
CA SER A 39 -2.81 1.73 25.34
C SER A 39 -3.79 1.61 24.17
N ILE A 40 -5.09 1.88 24.41
CA ILE A 40 -6.08 1.96 23.34
C ILE A 40 -5.70 3.05 22.33
N ALA A 41 -5.32 4.25 22.80
CA ALA A 41 -4.89 5.35 21.91
C ALA A 41 -3.66 4.98 21.07
N ARG A 42 -2.69 4.26 21.63
CA ARG A 42 -1.53 3.74 20.86
C ARG A 42 -1.96 2.78 19.76
N THR A 43 -2.85 1.85 20.06
CA THR A 43 -3.44 0.94 19.08
C THR A 43 -4.17 1.72 17.97
N CYS A 44 -5.00 2.70 18.32
CA CYS A 44 -5.68 3.57 17.35
C CYS A 44 -4.70 4.34 16.45
N ASN A 45 -3.66 4.94 17.01
CA ASN A 45 -2.65 5.68 16.26
C ASN A 45 -1.87 4.77 15.30
N CYS A 46 -1.58 3.52 15.69
CA CYS A 46 -0.96 2.54 14.83
C CYS A 46 -1.87 2.20 13.64
N ILE A 47 -3.16 1.92 13.89
CA ILE A 47 -4.16 1.65 12.85
C ILE A 47 -4.28 2.85 11.90
N TYR A 48 -4.36 4.07 12.43
CA TYR A 48 -4.42 5.28 11.62
C TYR A 48 -3.19 5.43 10.72
N SER A 49 -2.00 5.15 11.25
CA SER A 49 -0.74 5.20 10.48
C SER A 49 -0.73 4.17 9.34
N LEU A 50 -1.24 2.95 9.59
CA LEU A 50 -1.38 1.91 8.56
C LEU A 50 -2.33 2.35 7.44
N LEU A 51 -3.47 2.93 7.80
CA LEU A 51 -4.46 3.43 6.84
C LEU A 51 -3.88 4.59 6.01
N GLN A 52 -3.19 5.54 6.64
CA GLN A 52 -2.51 6.61 5.92
C GLN A 52 -1.45 6.08 4.95
N GLN A 53 -0.63 5.11 5.38
CA GLN A 53 0.36 4.51 4.50
C GLN A 53 -0.30 3.82 3.32
N ARG A 54 -1.38 3.05 3.55
CA ARG A 54 -2.12 2.40 2.46
C ARG A 54 -2.71 3.41 1.47
N GLN A 55 -3.24 4.53 1.96
CA GLN A 55 -3.77 5.59 1.09
C GLN A 55 -2.67 6.18 0.20
N ARG A 56 -1.50 6.51 0.78
CA ARG A 56 -0.33 6.98 0.02
C ARG A 56 0.13 5.97 -1.02
N ASP A 57 0.15 4.68 -0.67
CA ASP A 57 0.54 3.61 -1.60
C ASP A 57 -0.43 3.50 -2.78
N ILE A 58 -1.73 3.68 -2.56
CA ILE A 58 -2.75 3.70 -3.62
C ILE A 58 -2.54 4.91 -4.53
N GLU A 59 -2.43 6.11 -3.96
CA GLU A 59 -2.25 7.36 -4.71
C GLU A 59 -0.97 7.33 -5.56
N PHE A 60 0.13 6.81 -5.00
CA PHE A 60 1.38 6.65 -5.72
C PHE A 60 1.24 5.69 -6.92
N ARG A 61 0.54 4.56 -6.71
CA ARG A 61 0.28 3.60 -7.79
C ARG A 61 -0.62 4.17 -8.88
N GLU A 62 -1.62 4.96 -8.52
CA GLU A 62 -2.51 5.62 -9.48
C GLU A 62 -1.75 6.65 -10.31
N SER A 63 -0.97 7.53 -9.67
CA SER A 63 -0.12 8.51 -10.35
C SER A 63 0.90 7.85 -11.28
N SER A 64 1.57 6.77 -10.84
CA SER A 64 2.50 6.03 -11.68
C SER A 64 1.82 5.36 -12.87
N ASN A 65 0.60 4.85 -12.69
CA ASN A 65 -0.17 4.24 -13.77
C ASN A 65 -0.61 5.28 -14.80
N GLU A 66 -1.07 6.45 -14.36
CA GLU A 66 -1.44 7.57 -15.22
C GLU A 66 -0.23 8.02 -16.05
N GLN A 67 0.92 8.25 -15.40
CA GLN A 67 2.15 8.64 -16.07
C GLN A 67 2.59 7.59 -17.11
N ARG A 68 2.48 6.31 -16.77
CA ARG A 68 2.78 5.21 -17.71
C ARG A 68 1.84 5.22 -18.92
N GLN A 69 0.55 5.49 -18.73
CA GLN A 69 -0.41 5.59 -19.83
C GLN A 69 -0.09 6.76 -20.76
N ILE A 70 0.25 7.93 -20.19
CA ILE A 70 0.67 9.11 -20.94
C ILE A 70 1.91 8.80 -21.80
N VAL A 71 2.95 8.23 -21.19
CA VAL A 71 4.18 7.87 -21.91
C VAL A 71 3.89 6.86 -23.03
N CYS A 72 3.11 5.81 -22.75
CA CYS A 72 2.74 4.83 -23.77
C CYS A 72 1.95 5.44 -24.93
N ALA A 73 1.04 6.38 -24.66
CA ALA A 73 0.28 7.09 -25.68
C ALA A 73 1.20 7.97 -26.55
N SER A 74 2.12 8.70 -25.93
CA SER A 74 3.12 9.53 -26.63
C SER A 74 4.00 8.70 -27.55
N VAL A 75 4.58 7.58 -27.06
CA VAL A 75 5.41 6.69 -27.89
C VAL A 75 4.63 6.11 -29.07
N LYS A 76 3.38 5.66 -28.85
CA LYS A 76 2.51 5.18 -29.95
C LYS A 76 2.26 6.25 -31.00
N ASN A 77 2.04 7.50 -30.58
CA ASN A 77 1.82 8.60 -31.49
C ASN A 77 3.08 8.95 -32.29
N GLU A 78 4.25 8.94 -31.66
CA GLU A 78 5.53 9.14 -32.35
C GLU A 78 5.82 8.03 -33.37
N MET A 79 5.58 6.76 -33.01
CA MET A 79 5.75 5.64 -33.94
C MET A 79 4.85 5.78 -35.17
N LYS A 80 3.57 6.12 -34.98
CA LYS A 80 2.63 6.37 -36.09
C LYS A 80 3.05 7.53 -36.98
N LYS A 81 3.64 8.59 -36.41
CA LYS A 81 4.17 9.72 -37.21
C LYS A 81 5.35 9.27 -38.08
N LYS A 82 6.31 8.56 -37.49
CA LYS A 82 7.47 8.01 -38.22
C LYS A 82 7.04 7.05 -39.33
N GLU A 83 6.07 6.19 -39.07
CA GLU A 83 5.51 5.28 -40.07
C GLU A 83 4.90 6.04 -41.26
N LYS A 84 4.11 7.09 -41.00
CA LYS A 84 3.55 7.94 -42.06
C LYS A 84 4.63 8.69 -42.86
N GLU A 85 5.68 9.16 -42.20
CA GLU A 85 6.81 9.81 -42.88
C GLU A 85 7.58 8.83 -43.77
N TYR A 86 7.85 7.63 -43.27
CA TYR A 86 8.49 6.57 -44.04
C TYR A 86 7.67 6.19 -45.29
N ILE A 87 6.35 6.03 -45.16
CA ILE A 87 5.47 5.74 -46.29
C ILE A 87 5.49 6.85 -47.36
N LYS A 88 5.65 8.12 -46.97
CA LYS A 88 5.75 9.24 -47.93
C LYS A 88 7.07 9.24 -48.74
N LEU A 89 8.09 8.53 -48.26
CA LEU A 89 9.40 8.44 -48.89
C LEU A 89 9.52 7.24 -49.85
N LEU A 90 8.52 6.35 -49.88
CA LEU A 90 8.39 5.23 -50.82
C LEU A 90 7.53 5.62 -52.01
#